data_AF-A0AB39BE33-F1
#
_entry.id   AF-A0AB39BE33-F1
#
_cell.length_a   1.000
_cell.length_b   1.000
_cell.length_c   1.000
_cell.angle_alpha   90.00
_cell.angle_beta   90.00
_cell.angle_gamma   90.00
#
_symmetry.space_group_name_H-M   'P 1'
#
loop_
_entity.id
_entity.type
_entity.pdbx_description
1 polymer ?
#
loop_
_entity_poly.entity_id
_entity_poly.type
_entity_poly.pdbx_seq_one_letter_code
_entity_poly.pdbx_strand_id
1 'polypeptide(L)'
;MQGLTVIPLAVVALVVGVPAVTEVAAWGVLLYIGLIPTAVGYLLYARGLRHVSASTASLLTLFEPVVATLLGVFLIGEVLSPVGWVGLGLAMAGLAAATVTADPKGVADR
;
A
#
# COMPACT_ATOMS: atom_id res chain seq x y z
N MET A 1 -8.41 4.98 -12.09
CA MET A 1 -9.63 4.71 -11.30
C MET A 1 -9.59 5.31 -9.88
N GLN A 2 -8.52 5.97 -9.44
CA GLN A 2 -8.38 6.55 -8.09
C GLN A 2 -9.22 7.84 -7.86
N GLY A 3 -9.75 8.49 -8.90
CA GLY A 3 -10.62 9.66 -8.72
C GLY A 3 -11.99 9.33 -8.13
N LEU A 4 -12.44 8.08 -8.25
CA LEU A 4 -13.76 7.65 -7.79
C LEU A 4 -13.81 7.40 -6.27
N THR A 5 -12.67 7.13 -5.63
CA THR A 5 -12.58 6.94 -4.17
C THR A 5 -12.58 8.26 -3.38
N VAL A 6 -12.29 9.39 -4.04
CA VAL A 6 -12.32 10.72 -3.41
C VAL A 6 -13.76 11.15 -3.09
N ILE A 7 -14.72 10.70 -3.89
CA ILE A 7 -16.15 11.01 -3.73
C ILE A 7 -16.71 10.44 -2.43
N PRO A 8 -16.60 9.12 -2.12
CA PRO A 8 -17.08 8.59 -0.85
C PRO A 8 -16.32 9.18 0.34
N LEU A 9 -15.03 9.50 0.22
CA LEU A 9 -14.27 10.15 1.29
C LEU A 9 -14.78 11.58 1.57
N ALA A 10 -15.06 12.35 0.53
CA ALA A 10 -15.64 13.69 0.63
C ALA A 10 -17.06 13.66 1.22
N VAL A 11 -17.86 12.65 0.85
CA VAL A 11 -19.21 12.45 1.40
C VAL A 11 -19.16 12.08 2.88
N VAL A 12 -18.28 11.16 3.27
CA VAL A 12 -18.08 10.79 4.70
C VAL A 12 -17.58 12.00 5.50
N ALA A 13 -16.66 12.79 4.95
CA ALA A 13 -16.18 14.01 5.60
C ALA A 13 -17.30 15.05 5.81
N LEU A 14 -18.19 15.21 4.82
CA LEU A 14 -19.31 16.13 4.90
C LEU A 14 -20.40 15.65 5.87
N VAL A 15 -20.67 14.34 5.93
CA VAL A 15 -21.73 13.74 6.76
C VAL A 15 -21.31 13.57 8.22
N VAL A 16 -20.04 13.23 8.48
CA VAL A 16 -19.51 13.01 9.84
C VAL A 16 -19.13 14.33 10.52
N GLY A 17 -18.98 15.42 9.77
CA GLY A 17 -18.57 16.73 10.31
C GLY A 17 -17.15 16.69 10.84
N VAL A 18 -16.16 16.66 9.95
CA VAL A 18 -14.76 16.50 10.39
C VAL A 18 -14.26 17.77 11.08
N PRO A 19 -13.77 17.71 12.34
CA PRO A 19 -13.07 18.83 12.99
C PRO A 19 -11.80 19.25 12.22
N ALA A 20 -11.32 18.38 11.33
CA ALA A 20 -10.12 18.55 10.52
C ALA A 20 -10.15 19.78 9.59
N VAL A 21 -11.32 20.28 9.18
CA VAL A 21 -11.37 21.49 8.35
C VAL A 21 -11.16 22.77 9.17
N THR A 22 -11.40 22.73 10.48
CA THR A 22 -11.25 23.88 11.39
C THR A 22 -9.90 23.93 12.10
N GLU A 23 -9.20 22.79 12.22
CA GLU A 23 -7.86 22.74 12.81
C GLU A 23 -6.75 22.89 11.75
N VAL A 24 -5.89 23.89 11.93
CA VAL A 24 -4.69 24.10 11.09
C VAL A 24 -3.75 22.88 11.11
N ALA A 25 -3.67 22.17 12.23
CA ALA A 25 -2.85 20.97 12.37
C ALA A 25 -3.28 19.84 11.42
N ALA A 26 -4.60 19.69 11.19
CA ALA A 26 -5.13 18.65 10.33
C ALA A 26 -4.77 18.86 8.85
N TRP A 27 -4.68 20.12 8.39
CA TRP A 27 -4.17 20.44 7.05
C TRP A 27 -2.71 20.01 6.87
N GLY A 28 -1.88 20.16 7.90
CA GLY A 28 -0.50 19.68 7.89
C GLY A 28 -0.40 18.16 7.72
N VAL A 29 -1.24 17.41 8.44
CA VAL A 29 -1.32 15.94 8.32
C VAL A 29 -1.83 15.52 6.94
N LEU A 30 -2.87 16.18 6.42
CA LEU A 30 -3.40 15.91 5.08
C LEU A 30 -2.36 16.16 3.98
N LEU A 31 -1.63 17.27 4.07
CA LEU A 31 -0.53 17.58 3.16
C LEU A 31 0.58 16.54 3.27
N TYR A 32 0.97 16.15 4.49
CA TYR A 32 2.00 15.12 4.69
C TYR A 32 1.61 13.79 4.03
N ILE A 33 0.42 13.26 4.32
CA ILE A 33 -0.05 11.96 3.78
C ILE A 33 -0.28 12.05 2.26
N GLY A 34 -0.78 13.18 1.75
CA GLY A 34 -1.00 13.38 0.32
C GLY A 34 0.29 13.54 -0.49
N LEU A 35 1.28 14.26 0.03
CA LEU A 35 2.52 14.50 -0.71
C LEU A 35 3.51 13.34 -0.58
N ILE A 36 3.77 12.87 0.64
CA ILE A 36 4.93 12.01 0.91
C ILE A 36 4.63 10.54 0.61
N PRO A 37 3.83 9.82 1.40
CA PRO A 37 3.59 8.40 1.10
C PRO A 37 2.80 8.23 -0.19
N THR A 38 1.91 9.17 -0.53
CA THR A 38 1.06 9.04 -1.73
C THR A 38 1.75 9.54 -3.00
N ALA A 39 1.98 10.85 -3.16
CA ALA A 39 2.49 11.38 -4.43
C ALA A 39 3.94 10.95 -4.70
N VAL A 40 4.85 11.10 -3.74
CA VAL A 40 6.25 10.67 -3.90
C VAL A 40 6.33 9.16 -4.02
N GLY A 41 5.64 8.40 -3.16
CA GLY A 41 5.60 6.94 -3.23
C GLY A 41 5.12 6.43 -4.58
N TYR A 42 4.02 6.98 -5.11
CA TYR A 42 3.48 6.58 -6.40
C TYR A 42 4.38 6.97 -7.58
N LEU A 43 5.03 8.14 -7.53
CA LEU A 43 6.00 8.55 -8.55
C LEU A 43 7.24 7.64 -8.57
N LEU A 44 7.72 7.22 -7.40
CA LEU A 44 8.82 6.26 -7.29
C LEU A 44 8.39 4.88 -7.77
N TYR A 45 7.19 4.43 -7.40
CA TYR A 45 6.60 3.18 -7.88
C TYR A 45 6.46 3.15 -9.41
N ALA A 46 5.89 4.20 -10.00
CA ALA A 46 5.73 4.33 -11.45
C ALA A 46 7.10 4.39 -12.18
N ARG A 47 8.12 5.01 -11.58
CA ARG A 47 9.49 4.97 -12.10
C ARG A 47 10.12 3.59 -11.96
N GLY A 48 9.93 2.92 -10.83
CA GLY A 48 10.45 1.57 -10.57
C GLY A 48 9.86 0.56 -11.55
N LEU A 49 8.56 0.63 -11.81
CA LEU A 49 7.83 -0.17 -12.81
C LEU A 49 8.44 -0.12 -14.21
N ARG A 50 9.11 0.97 -14.59
CA ARG A 50 9.81 1.06 -15.90
C ARG A 50 11.07 0.20 -15.99
N HIS A 51 11.59 -0.24 -14.84
CA HIS A 51 12.86 -0.97 -14.73
C HIS A 51 12.68 -2.39 -14.18
N VAL A 52 11.45 -2.81 -13.85
CA VAL A 52 11.15 -4.14 -13.32
C VAL A 52 10.04 -4.81 -14.13
N SER A 53 10.04 -6.15 -14.15
CA SER A 53 9.01 -6.92 -14.87
C SER A 53 7.65 -6.83 -14.17
N ALA A 54 6.57 -7.11 -14.91
CA ALA A 54 5.21 -7.18 -14.36
C ALA A 54 5.09 -8.18 -13.19
N SER A 55 5.92 -9.24 -13.19
CA SER A 55 5.98 -10.22 -12.12
C SER A 55 6.56 -9.62 -10.83
N THR A 56 7.66 -8.86 -10.94
CA THR A 56 8.25 -8.13 -9.80
C THR A 56 7.28 -7.09 -9.24
N ALA A 57 6.56 -6.37 -10.10
CA ALA A 57 5.55 -5.41 -9.66
C ALA A 57 4.40 -6.09 -8.87
N SER A 58 3.94 -7.25 -9.32
CA SER A 58 2.90 -8.01 -8.63
C SER A 58 3.37 -8.50 -7.25
N LEU A 59 4.64 -8.90 -7.15
CA LEU A 59 5.25 -9.25 -5.87
C LEU A 59 5.34 -8.06 -4.93
N LEU A 60 5.67 -6.86 -5.41
CA LEU A 60 5.66 -5.64 -4.59
C LEU A 60 4.29 -5.36 -3.98
N THR A 61 3.21 -5.52 -4.74
CA THR A 61 1.84 -5.33 -4.23
C THR A 61 1.47 -6.36 -3.16
N LEU A 62 1.96 -7.60 -3.28
CA LEU A 62 1.80 -8.62 -2.24
C LEU A 62 2.69 -8.35 -1.02
N PHE A 63 3.82 -7.68 -1.21
CA PHE A 63 4.74 -7.30 -0.15
C PHE A 63 4.24 -6.11 0.67
N GLU A 64 3.47 -5.21 0.05
CA GLU A 64 2.89 -4.02 0.68
C GLU A 64 2.16 -4.33 2.02
N PRO A 65 1.17 -5.25 2.09
CA PRO A 65 0.48 -5.54 3.35
C PRO A 65 1.42 -6.13 4.41
N VAL A 66 2.44 -6.89 4.01
CA VAL A 66 3.44 -7.44 4.93
C VAL A 66 4.25 -6.30 5.55
N VAL A 67 4.81 -5.41 4.73
CA VAL A 67 5.61 -4.28 5.21
C VAL A 67 4.75 -3.32 6.03
N ALA A 68 3.53 -3.03 5.59
CA ALA A 68 2.60 -2.18 6.34
C ALA A 68 2.30 -2.77 7.72
N THR A 69 2.02 -4.07 7.81
CA THR A 69 1.78 -4.76 9.10
C THR A 69 3.00 -4.70 10.00
N LEU A 70 4.19 -4.97 9.47
CA LEU A 70 5.43 -4.92 10.26
C LEU A 70 5.72 -3.50 10.75
N LEU A 71 5.54 -2.48 9.92
CA LEU A 71 5.69 -1.10 10.33
C LEU A 71 4.63 -0.69 11.37
N GLY A 72 3.39 -1.14 11.24
CA GLY A 72 2.35 -0.92 12.26
C GLY A 72 2.74 -1.51 13.61
N VAL A 73 3.19 -2.76 13.63
CA VAL A 73 3.60 -3.44 14.88
C VAL A 73 4.85 -2.81 15.49
N PHE A 74 5.91 -2.59 14.70
CA PHE A 74 7.21 -2.18 15.24
C PHE A 74 7.37 -0.67 15.40
N LEU A 75 6.79 0.13 14.48
CA LEU A 75 6.98 1.57 14.45
C LEU A 75 5.85 2.30 15.19
N ILE A 76 4.62 1.81 15.08
CA ILE A 76 3.43 2.42 15.70
C ILE A 76 3.08 1.72 17.03
N GLY A 77 3.49 0.46 17.20
CA GLY A 77 3.21 -0.34 18.39
C GLY A 77 1.85 -1.05 18.34
N GLU A 78 1.30 -1.29 17.15
CA GLU A 78 0.02 -1.98 16.99
C GLU A 78 0.11 -3.42 17.49
N VAL A 79 -0.88 -3.84 18.28
CA VAL A 79 -0.97 -5.22 18.78
C VAL A 79 -1.74 -6.06 17.78
N LEU A 80 -1.03 -6.93 17.07
CA LEU A 80 -1.65 -7.86 16.13
C LEU A 80 -2.38 -8.98 16.87
N SER A 81 -3.65 -9.18 16.55
CA SER A 81 -4.43 -10.30 17.07
C SER A 81 -3.89 -11.65 16.55
N PRO A 82 -4.20 -12.78 17.21
CA PRO A 82 -3.79 -14.11 16.72
C PRO A 82 -4.24 -14.38 15.28
N VAL A 83 -5.44 -13.92 14.90
CA VAL A 83 -5.96 -14.03 13.53
C VAL A 83 -5.16 -13.14 12.57
N GLY A 84 -4.73 -11.96 13.01
CA GLY A 84 -3.85 -11.08 12.24
C GLY A 84 -2.51 -11.74 11.91
N TRP A 85 -1.91 -12.46 12.86
CA TRP A 85 -0.68 -13.24 12.62
C TRP A 85 -0.88 -14.36 11.60
N VAL A 86 -2.02 -15.06 11.66
CA VAL A 86 -2.37 -16.07 10.65
C VAL A 86 -2.52 -15.43 9.27
N GLY A 87 -3.19 -14.29 9.18
CA GLY A 87 -3.31 -13.52 7.93
C GLY A 87 -1.96 -13.10 7.35
N LEU A 88 -1.04 -12.62 8.20
CA LEU A 88 0.33 -12.29 7.79
C LEU A 88 1.08 -13.51 7.25
N GLY A 89 0.96 -14.66 7.93
CA GLY A 89 1.54 -15.92 7.48
C GLY A 89 0.99 -16.38 6.12
N LEU A 90 -0.32 -16.26 5.89
CA LEU A 90 -0.94 -16.58 4.60
C LEU A 90 -0.47 -15.65 3.49
N ALA A 91 -0.35 -14.34 3.76
CA ALA A 91 0.17 -13.37 2.80
C ALA A 91 1.62 -13.71 2.38
N MET A 92 2.48 -14.05 3.36
CA MET A 92 3.85 -14.49 3.11
C MET A 92 3.92 -15.79 2.30
N ALA A 93 3.04 -16.76 2.60
CA ALA A 93 2.97 -18.01 1.84
C ALA A 93 2.53 -17.77 0.39
N GLY A 94 1.53 -16.91 0.16
CA GLY A 94 1.09 -16.51 -1.18
C GLY A 94 2.19 -15.82 -1.97
N LEU A 95 2.94 -14.92 -1.33
CA LEU A 95 4.11 -14.29 -1.94
C LEU A 95 5.18 -15.32 -2.34
N ALA A 96 5.53 -16.25 -1.43
CA ALA A 96 6.51 -17.29 -1.73
C ALA A 96 6.07 -18.17 -2.92
N ALA A 97 4.80 -18.57 -2.97
CA ALA A 97 4.26 -19.34 -4.10
C ALA A 97 4.30 -18.55 -5.42
N ALA A 98 4.00 -17.23 -5.38
CA ALA A 98 4.10 -16.36 -6.54
C ALA A 98 5.54 -16.22 -7.06
N THR A 99 6.54 -16.18 -6.17
CA THR A 99 7.96 -16.13 -6.58
C THR A 99 8.44 -17.43 -7.23
N VAL A 100 7.91 -18.60 -6.83
CA VAL A 100 8.32 -19.90 -7.37
C VAL A 100 7.69 -20.19 -8.74
N THR A 101 6.49 -19.67 -8.99
CA THR A 101 5.74 -19.85 -10.25
C THR A 101 6.13 -18.84 -11.33
N ALA A 102 6.86 -17.78 -10.98
CA ALA A 102 7.46 -16.85 -11.92
C ALA A 102 8.63 -17.50 -12.68
N ASP A 103 8.33 -18.36 -13.66
CA ASP A 103 9.32 -19.02 -14.51
C ASP A 103 10.09 -18.01 -15.40
N PRO A 104 11.44 -17.92 -15.34
CA PRO A 104 12.26 -17.03 -16.15
C PRO A 104 12.43 -17.43 -17.64
N LYS A 105 11.70 -18.40 -18.19
CA LYS A 105 12.00 -18.99 -19.52
C LYS A 105 11.07 -18.60 -20.68
N GLY A 106 10.54 -17.39 -20.71
CA GLY A 106 9.62 -16.92 -21.77
C GLY A 106 10.13 -15.83 -22.73
N VAL A 107 11.32 -15.26 -22.51
CA VAL A 107 11.77 -14.04 -23.22
C VAL A 107 12.89 -14.29 -24.24
N ALA A 108 13.52 -15.47 -24.24
CA ALA A 108 14.66 -15.75 -25.11
C ALA A 108 14.30 -16.28 -26.52
N ASP A 109 13.01 -16.41 -26.86
CA ASP A 109 12.55 -17.02 -28.12
C ASP A 109 11.54 -16.16 -28.92
N ARG A 110 11.68 -14.84 -28.88
CA ARG A 110 10.93 -13.93 -29.77
C ARG A 110 11.79 -12.81 -30.33
#